data_AF-A0AAP2GHR9-F1
#
_entry.id   AF-A0AAP2GHR9-F1
#
_cell.length_a   1.000
_cell.length_b   1.000
_cell.length_c   1.000
_cell.angle_alpha   90.00
_cell.angle_beta   90.00
_cell.angle_gamma   90.00
#
_symmetry.space_group_name_H-M   'P 1'
#
loop_
_entity.id
_entity.type
_entity.pdbx_description
1 polymer ?
#
loop_
_entity_poly.entity_id
_entity_poly.type
_entity_poly.pdbx_seq_one_letter_code
_entity_poly.pdbx_strand_id
1 'polypeptide(L)'
;MMWEDDDDNDDGGYDPEEERKKLEALPIYKKALEILDLTEQIVDTFNDEDTAKIHRQIMLEDAMIIPAKIAGAEAMDDYILKMENATIIKIHARSLLTQTSSAKYLDLQDERYLQLLRDEIEAFRLLFKKWIQSFEIDTTKEGDGWGLFVPDEE
;
A
#
# COMPACT_ATOMS: atom_id res chain seq x y z
N MET A 1 -34.47 20.36 -41.66
CA MET A 1 -34.34 19.16 -40.81
C MET A 1 -33.69 19.61 -39.53
N MET A 2 -34.47 19.66 -38.45
CA MET A 2 -33.91 19.62 -37.09
C MET A 2 -33.25 18.26 -36.97
N TRP A 3 -31.97 18.25 -36.66
CA TRP A 3 -31.29 17.04 -36.22
C TRP A 3 -31.70 16.90 -34.76
N GLU A 4 -32.38 15.79 -34.45
CA GLU A 4 -32.74 15.43 -33.08
C GLU A 4 -31.43 15.20 -32.32
N ASP A 5 -31.27 15.90 -31.20
CA ASP A 5 -30.22 15.66 -30.21
C ASP A 5 -30.51 14.31 -29.53
N ASP A 6 -30.23 13.22 -30.23
CA ASP A 6 -29.99 11.91 -29.61
C ASP A 6 -28.53 11.90 -29.12
N ASP A 7 -28.24 12.74 -28.14
CA ASP A 7 -26.99 12.68 -27.36
C ASP A 7 -27.25 11.83 -26.10
N ASP A 8 -27.86 10.64 -26.30
CA ASP A 8 -27.82 9.53 -25.35
C ASP A 8 -26.44 8.85 -25.48
N ASN A 9 -25.39 9.60 -25.14
CA ASN A 9 -24.06 9.03 -24.98
C ASN A 9 -23.88 8.70 -23.49
N ASP A 10 -24.37 7.52 -23.11
CA ASP A 10 -23.98 6.79 -21.91
C ASP A 10 -22.49 6.43 -22.00
N ASP A 11 -21.62 7.43 -21.84
CA ASP A 11 -20.17 7.24 -21.80
C ASP A 11 -19.75 7.16 -20.33
N GLY A 12 -19.61 5.92 -19.84
CA GLY A 12 -19.00 5.60 -18.54
C GLY A 12 -17.51 5.99 -18.53
N GLY A 13 -17.24 7.29 -18.62
CA GLY A 13 -15.92 7.88 -18.65
C GLY A 13 -15.23 7.84 -17.29
N TYR A 14 -13.91 7.84 -17.32
CA TYR A 14 -13.06 7.93 -16.13
C TYR A 14 -13.36 9.21 -15.33
N ASP A 15 -13.90 9.05 -14.11
CA ASP A 15 -14.04 10.14 -13.13
C ASP A 15 -12.96 10.00 -12.04
N PRO A 16 -11.91 10.85 -12.04
CA PRO A 16 -10.86 10.82 -11.03
C PRO A 16 -11.38 10.98 -9.59
N GLU A 17 -12.50 11.70 -9.41
CA GLU A 17 -13.09 11.94 -8.10
C GLU A 17 -13.78 10.67 -7.56
N GLU A 18 -14.46 9.93 -8.44
CA GLU A 18 -15.10 8.66 -8.08
C GLU A 18 -14.06 7.58 -7.76
N GLU A 19 -13.02 7.44 -8.59
CA GLU A 19 -11.94 6.48 -8.35
C GLU A 19 -11.19 6.77 -7.05
N ARG A 20 -10.94 8.05 -6.75
CA ARG A 20 -10.37 8.42 -5.46
C ARG A 20 -11.27 8.02 -4.28
N LYS A 21 -12.58 8.22 -4.40
CA LYS A 21 -13.54 7.82 -3.34
C LYS A 21 -13.58 6.29 -3.15
N LYS A 22 -13.49 5.51 -4.23
CA LYS A 22 -13.39 4.04 -4.15
C LYS A 22 -12.14 3.62 -3.40
N LEU A 23 -10.98 4.16 -3.76
CA LEU A 23 -9.71 3.93 -3.09
C LEU A 23 -9.77 4.32 -1.60
N GLU A 24 -10.24 5.53 -1.30
CA GLU A 24 -10.38 6.04 0.07
C GLU A 24 -11.38 5.22 0.89
N ALA A 25 -12.33 4.51 0.27
CA ALA A 25 -13.26 3.64 0.96
C ALA A 25 -12.64 2.31 1.40
N LEU A 26 -11.53 1.87 0.77
CA LEU A 26 -10.91 0.58 1.04
C LEU A 26 -10.37 0.51 2.49
N PRO A 27 -10.76 -0.50 3.27
CA PRO A 27 -10.25 -0.66 4.63
C PRO A 27 -8.73 -0.77 4.71
N ILE A 28 -8.10 -1.46 3.75
CA ILE A 28 -6.64 -1.61 3.70
C ILE A 28 -5.93 -0.28 3.44
N TYR A 29 -6.50 0.57 2.59
CA TYR A 29 -5.93 1.87 2.26
C TYR A 29 -6.01 2.82 3.45
N LYS A 30 -7.16 2.89 4.12
CA LYS A 30 -7.31 3.64 5.38
C LYS A 30 -6.29 3.19 6.43
N LYS A 31 -6.13 1.87 6.59
CA LYS A 31 -5.18 1.31 7.54
C LYS A 31 -3.72 1.65 7.20
N ALA A 32 -3.39 1.71 5.91
CA ALA A 32 -2.08 2.15 5.46
C ALA A 32 -1.81 3.63 5.80
N LEU A 33 -2.82 4.50 5.66
CA LEU A 33 -2.71 5.91 6.05
C LEU A 33 -2.58 6.07 7.57
N GLU A 34 -3.30 5.28 8.37
CA GLU A 34 -3.14 5.24 9.84
C GLU A 34 -1.70 4.85 10.24
N ILE A 35 -1.10 3.86 9.56
CA ILE A 35 0.30 3.46 9.78
C ILE A 35 1.27 4.58 9.40
N LEU A 36 1.01 5.30 8.30
CA LEU A 36 1.84 6.42 7.87
C LEU A 36 1.82 7.55 8.90
N ASP A 37 0.63 8.02 9.29
CA ASP A 37 0.46 9.09 10.28
C ASP A 37 1.10 8.71 11.63
N LEU A 38 0.86 7.50 12.12
CA LEU A 38 1.50 7.04 13.36
C LEU A 38 3.02 6.96 13.23
N THR A 39 3.53 6.54 12.07
CA THR A 39 4.98 6.46 11.81
C THR A 39 5.59 7.85 11.82
N GLU A 40 4.98 8.83 11.16
CA GLU A 40 5.38 10.23 11.17
C GLU A 40 5.47 10.77 12.60
N GLN A 41 4.41 10.56 13.40
CA GLN A 41 4.38 10.97 14.80
C GLN A 41 5.48 10.31 15.64
N ILE A 42 5.76 9.02 15.41
CA ILE A 42 6.81 8.28 16.13
C ILE A 42 8.20 8.82 15.78
N VAL A 43 8.49 8.97 14.49
CA VAL A 43 9.83 9.37 14.08
C VAL A 43 10.09 10.84 14.43
N ASP A 44 9.07 11.69 14.49
CA ASP A 44 9.19 13.10 14.87
C ASP A 44 9.77 13.34 16.25
N THR A 45 9.64 12.37 17.15
CA THR A 45 10.23 12.47 18.49
C THR A 45 11.63 11.84 18.59
N PHE A 46 12.18 11.30 17.50
CA PHE A 46 13.55 10.78 17.51
C PHE A 46 14.55 11.92 17.72
N ASN A 47 15.69 11.60 18.35
CA ASN A 47 16.77 12.56 18.53
C ASN A 47 17.48 12.91 17.20
N ASP A 48 18.37 13.91 17.22
CA ASP A 48 19.06 14.42 16.03
C ASP A 48 20.37 13.69 15.68
N GLU A 49 20.64 12.54 16.31
CA GLU A 49 21.82 11.73 15.97
C GLU A 49 21.70 11.14 14.56
N ASP A 50 22.84 10.96 13.87
CA ASP A 50 22.85 10.49 12.49
C ASP A 50 22.19 9.11 12.33
N THR A 51 22.39 8.23 13.32
CA THR A 51 21.71 6.93 13.38
C THR A 51 20.19 7.09 13.41
N ALA A 52 19.67 7.98 14.25
CA ALA A 52 18.23 8.23 14.36
C ALA A 52 17.65 8.83 13.08
N LYS A 53 18.38 9.72 12.40
CA LYS A 53 18.00 10.27 11.09
C LYS A 53 17.89 9.19 10.01
N ILE A 54 18.82 8.23 9.98
CA ILE A 54 18.77 7.09 9.05
C ILE A 54 17.52 6.23 9.33
N HIS A 55 17.26 5.91 10.61
CA HIS A 55 16.07 5.14 10.98
C HIS A 55 14.77 5.87 10.62
N ARG A 56 14.69 7.18 10.90
CA ARG A 56 13.57 8.04 10.49
C ARG A 56 13.33 7.93 8.98
N GLN A 57 14.38 8.08 8.16
CA GLN A 57 14.24 8.02 6.71
C GLN A 57 13.69 6.68 6.23
N ILE A 58 14.22 5.56 6.74
CA ILE A 58 13.78 4.22 6.35
C ILE A 58 12.31 3.98 6.76
N MET A 59 11.96 4.33 8.01
CA MET A 59 10.59 4.15 8.50
C MET A 59 9.57 4.97 7.71
N LEU A 60 9.90 6.23 7.40
CA LEU A 60 9.03 7.08 6.58
C LEU A 60 8.89 6.55 5.16
N GLU A 61 9.99 6.14 4.53
CA GLU A 61 9.96 5.53 3.19
C GLU A 61 9.06 4.28 3.17
N ASP A 62 9.26 3.37 4.12
CA ASP A 62 8.45 2.16 4.23
C ASP A 62 6.97 2.48 4.40
N ALA A 63 6.64 3.42 5.28
CA ALA A 63 5.25 3.79 5.56
C ALA A 63 4.59 4.54 4.39
N MET A 64 5.33 5.36 3.64
CA MET A 64 4.83 6.09 2.47
C MET A 64 4.58 5.17 1.26
N ILE A 65 5.43 4.15 1.05
CA ILE A 65 5.29 3.25 -0.10
C ILE A 65 4.04 2.38 -0.01
N ILE A 66 3.65 1.96 1.20
CA ILE A 66 2.49 1.07 1.40
C ILE A 66 1.19 1.65 0.77
N PRO A 67 0.69 2.84 1.15
CA PRO A 67 -0.53 3.40 0.55
C PRO A 67 -0.34 3.72 -0.94
N ALA A 68 0.85 4.18 -1.36
CA ALA A 68 1.12 4.48 -2.77
C ALA A 68 0.98 3.24 -3.67
N LYS A 69 1.45 2.08 -3.21
CA LYS A 69 1.36 0.82 -3.95
C LYS A 69 -0.04 0.20 -3.92
N ILE A 70 -0.83 0.46 -2.87
CA ILE A 70 -2.25 0.11 -2.86
C ILE A 70 -2.97 0.92 -3.95
N ALA A 71 -2.76 2.25 -3.96
CA ALA A 71 -3.36 3.12 -4.99
C ALA A 71 -2.97 2.69 -6.41
N GLY A 72 -1.70 2.34 -6.62
CA GLY A 72 -1.22 1.82 -7.90
C GLY A 72 -1.91 0.52 -8.31
N ALA A 73 -2.04 -0.45 -7.39
CA ALA A 73 -2.70 -1.72 -7.65
C ALA A 73 -4.20 -1.56 -7.97
N GLU A 74 -4.91 -0.67 -7.28
CA GLU A 74 -6.34 -0.41 -7.51
C GLU A 74 -6.61 0.31 -8.83
N ALA A 75 -5.64 1.05 -9.37
CA ALA A 75 -5.74 1.74 -10.65
C ALA A 75 -5.49 0.82 -11.86
N MET A 76 -5.28 -0.48 -11.63
CA MET A 76 -4.97 -1.47 -12.66
C MET A 76 -5.95 -2.64 -12.55
N ASP A 77 -6.17 -3.36 -13.65
CA ASP A 77 -6.94 -4.61 -13.64
C ASP A 77 -6.05 -5.85 -13.66
N ASP A 78 -4.86 -5.76 -14.24
CA ASP A 78 -3.95 -6.89 -14.43
C ASP A 78 -3.48 -7.52 -13.11
N TYR A 79 -3.70 -8.83 -12.99
CA TYR A 79 -3.36 -9.62 -11.80
C TYR A 79 -1.88 -9.60 -11.48
N ILE A 80 -1.00 -9.76 -12.48
CA ILE A 80 0.45 -9.77 -12.25
C ILE A 80 0.89 -8.42 -11.67
N LEU A 81 0.49 -7.31 -12.29
CA LEU A 81 0.85 -5.97 -11.81
C LEU A 81 0.29 -5.70 -10.40
N LYS A 82 -0.92 -6.18 -10.08
CA LYS A 82 -1.46 -6.13 -8.71
C LYS A 82 -0.61 -6.92 -7.72
N MET A 83 -0.19 -8.14 -8.09
CA MET A 83 0.62 -9.00 -7.24
C MET A 83 2.05 -8.48 -7.03
N GLU A 84 2.63 -7.81 -8.02
CA GLU A 84 3.91 -7.10 -7.88
C GLU A 84 3.81 -5.97 -6.84
N ASN A 85 2.76 -5.13 -6.93
CA ASN A 85 2.51 -4.08 -5.95
C ASN A 85 2.28 -4.67 -4.55
N ALA A 86 1.51 -5.74 -4.44
CA ALA A 86 1.30 -6.47 -3.19
C ALA A 86 2.62 -7.01 -2.61
N THR A 87 3.54 -7.47 -3.45
CA THR A 87 4.87 -7.93 -3.03
C THR A 87 5.71 -6.78 -2.46
N ILE A 88 5.73 -5.63 -3.13
CA ILE A 88 6.42 -4.42 -2.64
C ILE A 88 5.84 -3.98 -1.29
N ILE A 89 4.51 -3.91 -1.17
CA ILE A 89 3.82 -3.59 0.09
C ILE A 89 4.28 -4.52 1.22
N LYS A 90 4.32 -5.82 0.98
CA LYS A 90 4.75 -6.81 1.98
C LYS A 90 6.20 -6.61 2.40
N ILE A 91 7.09 -6.24 1.48
CA ILE A 91 8.50 -5.96 1.78
C ILE A 91 8.60 -4.75 2.72
N HIS A 92 7.95 -3.63 2.39
CA HIS A 92 8.00 -2.42 3.21
C HIS A 92 7.30 -2.60 4.56
N ALA A 93 6.16 -3.29 4.62
CA ALA A 93 5.51 -3.60 5.91
C ALA A 93 6.40 -4.46 6.83
N ARG A 94 7.16 -5.41 6.27
CA ARG A 94 8.13 -6.21 7.04
C ARG A 94 9.35 -5.38 7.46
N SER A 95 9.85 -4.53 6.57
CA SER A 95 10.95 -3.61 6.89
C SER A 95 10.54 -2.68 8.04
N LEU A 96 9.36 -2.06 7.97
CA LEU A 96 8.83 -1.20 9.03
C LEU A 96 8.72 -1.94 10.37
N LEU A 97 8.21 -3.18 10.35
CA LEU A 97 8.17 -4.05 11.53
C LEU A 97 9.57 -4.30 12.12
N THR A 98 10.56 -4.57 11.26
CA THR A 98 11.97 -4.70 11.68
C THR A 98 12.50 -3.39 12.27
N GLN A 99 12.17 -2.24 11.69
CA GLN A 99 12.58 -0.94 12.23
C GLN A 99 12.01 -0.69 13.63
N THR A 100 10.81 -1.17 13.95
CA THR A 100 10.29 -1.07 15.34
C THR A 100 11.17 -1.83 16.35
N SER A 101 11.85 -2.89 15.93
CA SER A 101 12.75 -3.66 16.80
C SER A 101 14.10 -2.97 16.92
N SER A 102 14.62 -2.44 15.80
CA SER A 102 15.85 -1.66 15.76
C SER A 102 15.76 -0.38 16.59
N ALA A 103 14.66 0.37 16.46
CA ALA A 103 14.40 1.58 17.23
C ALA A 103 14.37 1.31 18.74
N LYS A 104 13.79 0.18 19.16
CA LYS A 104 13.84 -0.27 20.56
C LYS A 104 15.27 -0.57 21.02
N TYR A 105 16.01 -1.33 20.21
CA TYR A 105 17.38 -1.72 20.55
C TYR A 105 18.31 -0.52 20.72
N LEU A 106 18.10 0.52 19.92
CA LEU A 106 18.84 1.77 19.94
C LEU A 106 18.27 2.82 20.92
N ASP A 107 17.25 2.47 21.70
CA ASP A 107 16.57 3.37 22.65
C ASP A 107 16.07 4.69 22.02
N LEU A 108 15.61 4.62 20.76
CA LEU A 108 15.13 5.80 20.02
C LEU A 108 13.72 6.22 20.42
N GLN A 109 12.93 5.31 20.99
CA GLN A 109 11.53 5.52 21.30
C GLN A 109 11.04 4.60 22.42
N ASP A 110 10.06 5.09 23.19
CA ASP A 110 9.37 4.28 24.20
C ASP A 110 8.68 3.06 23.56
N GLU A 111 8.89 1.88 24.16
CA GLU A 111 8.37 0.62 23.66
C GLU A 111 6.86 0.62 23.45
N ARG A 112 6.09 1.41 24.20
CA ARG A 112 4.63 1.49 24.06
C ARG A 112 4.20 2.03 22.71
N TYR A 113 4.88 3.06 22.19
CA TYR A 113 4.60 3.61 20.87
C TYR A 113 5.03 2.66 19.75
N LEU A 114 6.17 1.98 19.94
CA LEU A 114 6.61 0.95 19.01
C LEU A 114 5.65 -0.24 19.00
N GLN A 115 5.09 -0.61 20.14
CA GLN A 115 4.10 -1.68 20.23
C GLN A 115 2.78 -1.28 19.55
N LEU A 116 2.33 -0.04 19.71
CA LEU A 116 1.17 0.48 18.99
C LEU A 116 1.37 0.34 17.47
N LEU A 117 2.52 0.73 16.94
CA LEU A 117 2.81 0.58 15.50
C LEU A 117 2.83 -0.90 15.07
N ARG A 118 3.34 -1.83 15.89
CA ARG A 118 3.31 -3.27 15.60
C ARG A 118 1.88 -3.81 15.52
N ASP A 119 1.02 -3.38 16.42
CA ASP A 119 -0.39 -3.82 16.46
C ASP A 119 -1.14 -3.30 15.23
N GLU A 120 -0.85 -2.07 14.81
CA GLU A 120 -1.38 -1.47 13.59
C GLU A 120 -0.93 -2.22 12.32
N ILE A 121 0.36 -2.59 12.24
CA ILE A 121 0.91 -3.42 11.16
C ILE A 121 0.28 -4.82 11.13
N GLU A 122 0.00 -5.42 12.29
CA GLU A 122 -0.67 -6.73 12.33
C GLU A 122 -2.14 -6.62 11.86
N ALA A 123 -2.86 -5.59 12.28
CA ALA A 123 -4.21 -5.32 11.79
C ALA A 123 -4.21 -5.07 10.27
N PHE A 124 -3.23 -4.32 9.75
CA PHE A 124 -3.00 -4.16 8.32
C PHE A 124 -2.76 -5.50 7.62
N ARG A 125 -1.93 -6.38 8.18
CA ARG A 125 -1.63 -7.71 7.59
C ARG A 125 -2.89 -8.55 7.41
N LEU A 126 -3.85 -8.46 8.34
CA LEU A 126 -5.14 -9.16 8.22
C LEU A 126 -5.99 -8.60 7.08
N LEU A 127 -6.00 -7.27 6.88
CA LEU A 127 -6.67 -6.62 5.75
C LEU A 127 -5.98 -6.94 4.43
N PHE A 128 -4.64 -6.91 4.40
CA PHE A 128 -3.81 -7.26 3.25
C PHE A 128 -4.13 -8.66 2.73
N LYS A 129 -4.29 -9.64 3.62
CA LYS A 129 -4.69 -11.00 3.22
C LYS A 129 -6.05 -11.05 2.51
N LYS A 130 -7.03 -10.27 2.99
CA LYS A 130 -8.35 -10.20 2.36
C LYS A 130 -8.29 -9.48 1.02
N TRP A 131 -7.45 -8.45 0.94
CA TRP A 131 -7.25 -7.65 -0.26
C TRP A 131 -6.64 -8.47 -1.40
N ILE A 132 -5.54 -9.19 -1.18
CA ILE A 132 -4.94 -10.03 -2.23
C ILE A 132 -5.86 -11.19 -2.68
N GLN A 133 -6.82 -11.61 -1.83
CA GLN A 133 -7.82 -12.62 -2.21
C GLN A 133 -8.88 -12.08 -3.18
N SER A 134 -8.96 -10.76 -3.36
CA SER A 134 -9.85 -10.13 -4.34
C SER A 134 -9.24 -10.04 -5.74
N PHE A 135 -7.96 -10.41 -5.91
CA PHE A 135 -7.30 -10.33 -7.21
C PHE A 135 -7.70 -11.51 -8.09
N GLU A 136 -8.14 -11.21 -9.31
CA GLU A 136 -8.69 -12.18 -10.26
C GLU A 136 -7.63 -12.57 -11.29
N ILE A 137 -7.17 -13.83 -11.27
CA ILE A 137 -6.05 -14.31 -12.10
C ILE A 137 -6.35 -14.26 -13.61
N ASP A 138 -7.62 -14.37 -14.00
CA ASP A 138 -8.09 -14.37 -15.39
C ASP A 138 -8.04 -12.98 -16.06
N THR A 139 -7.72 -11.93 -15.29
CA THR A 139 -7.47 -10.58 -15.83
C THR A 139 -6.14 -10.48 -16.60
N THR A 140 -5.19 -11.37 -16.34
CA THR A 140 -3.92 -11.44 -17.05
C THR A 140 -3.99 -12.47 -18.17
N LYS A 141 -3.61 -12.06 -19.40
CA LYS A 141 -3.66 -12.92 -20.60
C LYS A 141 -2.39 -13.73 -20.85
N GLU A 142 -1.24 -13.18 -20.48
CA GLU A 142 0.09 -13.75 -20.74
C GLU A 142 0.97 -13.54 -19.50
N GLY A 143 1.96 -14.42 -19.28
CA GLY A 143 2.95 -14.25 -18.21
C GLY A 143 3.84 -13.01 -18.39
N ASP A 144 4.54 -12.62 -17.33
CA ASP A 144 5.51 -11.51 -17.34
C ASP A 144 6.93 -11.93 -17.73
N GLY A 145 7.16 -13.22 -18.00
CA GLY A 145 8.46 -13.79 -18.32
C GLY A 145 9.36 -14.03 -17.11
N TRP A 146 8.87 -13.81 -15.89
CA TRP A 146 9.58 -14.12 -14.64
C TRP A 146 9.01 -15.34 -13.91
N GLY A 147 7.82 -15.80 -14.29
CA GLY A 147 7.17 -16.98 -13.73
C GLY A 147 6.83 -16.87 -12.23
N LEU A 148 6.74 -15.66 -11.68
CA LEU A 148 6.60 -15.45 -10.23
C LEU A 148 5.16 -15.64 -9.74
N PHE A 149 4.17 -15.24 -10.54
CA PHE A 149 2.75 -15.24 -10.17
C PHE A 149 1.86 -16.10 -11.07
N VAL A 150 2.25 -16.24 -12.34
CA VAL A 150 1.60 -17.09 -13.34
C VAL A 150 2.72 -17.87 -14.07
N PRO A 151 2.52 -19.14 -14.46
CA PRO A 151 3.51 -19.86 -15.26
C PRO A 151 3.72 -19.20 -16.63
N ASP A 152 4.97 -19.15 -17.10
CA ASP A 152 5.25 -18.77 -18.48
C ASP A 152 4.92 -19.95 -19.41
N GLU A 153 4.26 -19.69 -20.54
CA GLU A 153 4.11 -20.68 -21.60
C GLU A 153 5.46 -20.86 -22.32
N GLU A 154 5.97 -22.10 -22.37
CA GLU A 154 7.25 -22.48 -23.03
C GLU A 154 7.24 -22.31 -24.56
#